data_AF-A0AAD9YIK5-F1
#
_entry.id   AF-A0AAD9YIK5-F1
#
_cell.length_a   1.000
_cell.length_b   1.000
_cell.length_c   1.000
_cell.angle_alpha   90.00
_cell.angle_beta   90.00
_cell.angle_gamma   90.00
#
_symmetry.space_group_name_H-M   'P 1'
#
loop_
_entity.id
_entity.type
_entity.pdbx_description
1 polymer ?
#
loop_
_entity_poly.entity_id
_entity_poly.type
_entity_poly.pdbx_seq_one_letter_code
_entity_poly.pdbx_strand_id
1 'polypeptide(L)'
;MKFTSAVTALVVAFAVGPATAEIVPGNPSGGWFKRSCKDYKLTTRSNGGPGNGELVSLEASCRAIDGNYKSNRLDLTICIGNFDGQMGWRKL
;
A
#
# COMPACT_ATOMS: atom_id res chain seq x y z
N MET A 1 -36.93 -48.68 8.87
CA MET A 1 -36.45 -47.30 9.12
C MET A 1 -34.94 -47.26 8.89
N LYS A 2 -34.48 -46.62 7.82
CA LYS A 2 -33.06 -46.30 7.62
C LYS A 2 -32.99 -44.98 6.86
N PHE A 3 -32.78 -43.89 7.59
CA PHE A 3 -32.51 -42.58 7.02
C PHE A 3 -30.99 -42.36 7.06
N THR A 4 -30.32 -42.65 5.95
CA THR A 4 -28.94 -42.21 5.74
C THR A 4 -28.97 -40.75 5.31
N SER A 5 -28.90 -39.84 6.28
CA SER A 5 -28.65 -38.41 6.01
C SER A 5 -27.16 -38.23 5.72
N ALA A 6 -26.82 -37.88 4.48
CA ALA A 6 -25.49 -37.42 4.12
C ALA A 6 -25.42 -35.91 4.36
N VAL A 7 -24.70 -35.48 5.40
CA VAL A 7 -24.40 -34.07 5.66
C VAL A 7 -23.29 -33.65 4.72
N THR A 8 -23.62 -32.86 3.70
CA THR A 8 -22.64 -32.28 2.79
C THR A 8 -22.10 -30.99 3.41
N ALA A 9 -20.91 -31.04 4.00
CA ALA A 9 -20.22 -29.84 4.47
C ALA A 9 -19.63 -29.11 3.26
N LEU A 10 -20.18 -27.94 2.94
CA LEU A 10 -19.66 -27.03 1.93
C LEU A 10 -18.37 -26.38 2.46
N VAL A 11 -17.21 -26.80 1.94
CA VAL A 11 -15.93 -26.16 2.24
C VAL A 11 -15.84 -24.88 1.41
N VAL A 12 -16.08 -23.73 2.04
CA VAL A 12 -15.79 -22.43 1.43
C VAL A 12 -14.29 -22.21 1.47
N ALA A 13 -13.62 -22.53 0.35
CA ALA A 13 -12.24 -22.15 0.14
C ALA A 13 -12.18 -20.63 -0.07
N PHE A 14 -11.88 -19.88 0.99
CA PHE A 14 -11.44 -18.51 0.82
C PHE A 14 -10.08 -18.55 0.13
N ALA A 15 -10.07 -18.32 -1.18
CA ALA A 15 -8.86 -18.00 -1.91
C ALA A 15 -8.34 -16.65 -1.38
N VAL A 16 -7.60 -16.69 -0.28
CA VAL A 16 -6.63 -15.65 0.08
C VAL A 16 -5.51 -15.74 -0.95
N GLY A 17 -5.77 -15.24 -2.15
CA GLY A 17 -4.72 -14.94 -3.10
C GLY A 17 -3.76 -13.97 -2.41
N PRO A 18 -2.44 -14.18 -2.49
CA PRO A 18 -1.51 -13.18 -2.01
C PRO A 18 -1.77 -11.94 -2.86
N ALA A 19 -2.24 -10.86 -2.23
CA ALA A 19 -2.17 -9.54 -2.82
C ALA A 19 -0.69 -9.17 -2.88
N THR A 20 0.06 -9.81 -3.78
CA THR A 20 1.34 -9.29 -4.24
C THR A 20 0.97 -7.97 -4.89
N ALA A 21 1.14 -6.88 -4.14
CA ALA A 21 1.20 -5.56 -4.73
C ALA A 21 2.21 -5.69 -5.87
N GLU A 22 1.73 -5.65 -7.12
CA GLU A 22 2.60 -5.62 -8.29
C GLU A 22 3.47 -4.38 -8.12
N ILE A 23 4.70 -4.59 -7.65
CA ILE A 23 5.70 -3.55 -7.51
C ILE A 23 5.97 -3.10 -8.94
N VAL A 24 5.39 -1.96 -9.35
CA VAL A 24 5.65 -1.37 -10.65
C VAL A 24 7.14 -1.04 -10.67
N PRO A 25 7.97 -1.71 -11.50
CA PRO A 25 9.40 -1.48 -11.54
C PRO A 25 9.64 -0.21 -12.36
N GLY A 26 9.45 0.95 -11.74
CA GLY A 26 9.73 2.24 -12.34
C GLY A 26 10.95 2.86 -11.68
N ASN A 27 11.95 3.27 -12.47
CA ASN A 27 13.02 4.13 -11.98
C ASN A 27 12.39 5.40 -11.34
N PRO A 28 12.52 5.64 -10.02
CA PRO A 28 11.84 6.72 -9.30
C PRO A 28 12.19 8.12 -9.83
N SER A 29 13.29 8.27 -10.57
CA SER A 29 13.72 9.53 -11.17
C SER A 29 13.04 9.88 -12.51
N GLY A 30 12.26 8.98 -13.11
CA GLY A 30 11.68 9.16 -14.46
C GLY A 30 10.40 10.02 -14.56
N GLY A 31 9.96 10.64 -13.46
CA GLY A 31 8.70 11.40 -13.41
C GLY A 31 7.45 10.55 -13.74
N TRP A 32 7.57 9.22 -13.74
CA TRP A 32 6.48 8.30 -14.05
C TRP A 32 5.35 8.40 -13.03
N PHE A 33 5.69 8.67 -11.75
CA PHE A 33 4.70 8.83 -10.69
C PHE A 33 3.66 9.89 -11.04
N LYS A 34 4.10 11.06 -11.54
CA LYS A 34 3.19 12.14 -11.95
C LYS A 34 2.36 11.81 -13.20
N ARG A 35 2.83 10.90 -14.06
CA ARG A 35 2.15 10.50 -15.31
C ARG A 35 1.17 9.35 -15.11
N SER A 36 1.49 8.45 -14.17
CA SER A 36 0.75 7.22 -13.95
C SER A 36 -0.12 7.26 -12.70
N CYS A 37 0.00 8.29 -11.86
CA CYS A 37 -0.79 8.42 -10.64
C CYS A 37 -1.61 9.72 -10.61
N LYS A 38 -2.75 9.67 -9.91
CA LYS A 38 -3.69 10.77 -9.68
C LYS A 38 -4.16 10.77 -8.23
N ASP A 39 -4.91 11.80 -7.85
CA ASP A 39 -5.53 11.94 -6.52
C ASP A 39 -4.51 11.84 -5.37
N TYR A 40 -3.31 12.39 -5.59
CA TYR A 40 -2.24 12.34 -4.60
C TYR A 40 -2.54 13.25 -3.42
N LYS A 41 -2.36 12.73 -2.20
CA LYS A 41 -2.55 13.47 -0.95
C LYS A 41 -1.51 13.06 0.07
N LEU A 42 -1.19 13.98 0.97
CA LEU A 42 -0.43 13.69 2.17
C LEU A 42 -1.39 13.46 3.32
N THR A 43 -1.24 12.35 4.02
CA THR A 43 -2.00 12.02 5.23
C THR A 43 -1.04 11.86 6.39
N THR A 44 -1.47 12.25 7.57
CA THR A 44 -0.77 11.95 8.82
C THR A 44 -1.50 10.83 9.55
N ARG A 45 -0.72 9.96 10.19
CA ARG A 45 -1.26 8.92 11.08
C ARG A 45 -0.43 8.87 12.35
N SER A 46 -1.09 8.73 13.50
CA SER A 46 -0.38 8.54 14.77
C SER A 46 0.43 7.25 14.72
N ASN A 47 1.70 7.29 15.15
CA ASN A 47 2.59 6.14 15.17
C ASN A 47 2.34 5.21 16.39
N GLY A 48 1.07 5.04 16.77
CA GLY A 48 0.61 4.17 17.85
C GLY A 48 1.06 4.62 19.24
N GLY A 49 0.28 5.48 19.90
CA GLY A 49 0.45 5.84 21.31
C GLY A 49 0.81 7.32 21.55
N PRO A 50 0.46 7.89 22.71
CA PRO A 50 0.80 9.27 23.05
C PRO A 50 2.32 9.44 23.11
N GLY A 51 2.88 10.34 22.30
CA GLY A 51 4.31 10.67 22.25
C GLY A 51 5.11 10.06 21.10
N ASN A 52 4.53 9.16 20.29
CA ASN A 52 5.28 8.41 19.27
C ASN A 52 5.41 9.14 17.90
N GLY A 53 5.03 10.42 17.85
CA GLY A 53 5.06 11.24 16.65
C GLY A 53 3.98 10.87 15.61
N GLU A 54 3.96 11.63 14.52
CA GLU A 54 3.09 11.37 13.37
C GLU A 54 3.90 10.79 12.21
N LEU A 55 3.38 9.74 11.58
CA LEU A 55 3.87 9.26 10.30
C LEU A 55 3.19 10.07 9.20
N VAL A 56 3.99 10.56 8.25
CA VAL A 56 3.48 11.18 7.02
C VAL A 56 3.48 10.12 5.93
N SER A 57 2.31 9.88 5.33
CA SER A 57 2.14 8.97 4.21
C SER A 57 1.75 9.74 2.95
N LEU A 58 2.31 9.35 1.81
CA LEU A 58 1.86 9.74 0.48
C LEU A 58 0.87 8.69 -0.03
N GLU A 59 -0.37 9.09 -0.23
CA GLU A 59 -1.41 8.26 -0.83
C GLU A 59 -1.68 8.73 -2.27
N ALA A 60 -1.84 7.80 -3.20
CA ALA A 60 -2.19 8.11 -4.59
C ALA A 60 -2.85 6.91 -5.28
N SER A 61 -3.70 7.19 -6.28
CA SER A 61 -4.23 6.16 -7.18
C SER A 61 -3.33 6.04 -8.40
N CYS A 62 -2.65 4.92 -8.57
CA CYS A 62 -1.70 4.68 -9.66
C CYS A 62 -2.19 3.63 -10.64
N ARG A 63 -1.93 3.84 -11.92
CA ARG A 63 -2.25 2.92 -13.01
C ARG A 63 -1.31 1.73 -12.96
N ALA A 64 -1.86 0.54 -12.73
CA ALA A 64 -1.15 -0.73 -12.80
C ALA A 64 -0.98 -1.20 -14.27
N ILE A 65 -0.24 -2.29 -14.45
CA ILE A 65 0.08 -2.84 -15.78
C ILE A 65 -1.20 -3.32 -16.49
N ASP A 66 -2.18 -3.81 -15.74
CA ASP A 66 -3.51 -4.18 -16.22
C ASP A 66 -4.36 -2.99 -16.71
N GLY A 67 -3.85 -1.76 -16.58
CA GLY A 67 -4.50 -0.54 -16.99
C GLY A 67 -5.45 0.06 -15.95
N ASN A 68 -5.73 -0.65 -14.86
CA ASN A 68 -6.61 -0.21 -13.78
C ASN A 68 -5.86 0.70 -12.80
N TYR A 69 -6.60 1.61 -12.15
CA TYR A 69 -6.05 2.42 -11.07
C TYR A 69 -6.20 1.68 -9.74
N LYS A 70 -5.09 1.55 -9.01
CA LYS A 70 -5.01 0.95 -7.67
C LYS A 70 -4.60 2.01 -6.65
N SER A 71 -5.21 1.98 -5.47
CA SER A 71 -4.80 2.84 -4.36
C SER A 71 -3.46 2.38 -3.80
N ASN A 72 -2.54 3.30 -3.62
CA ASN A 72 -1.19 3.07 -3.12
C ASN A 72 -0.89 4.01 -1.97
N ARG A 73 -0.08 3.54 -1.03
CA ARG A 73 0.40 4.31 0.11
C ARG A 73 1.90 4.07 0.32
N LEU A 74 2.66 5.14 0.43
CA LEU A 74 4.07 5.13 0.81
C LEU A 74 4.25 5.94 2.10
N ASP A 75 4.79 5.32 3.15
CA ASP A 75 5.22 6.09 4.32
C ASP A 75 6.49 6.87 3.96
N LEU A 76 6.46 8.19 4.06
CA LEU A 76 7.61 9.02 3.67
C LEU A 76 8.72 9.00 4.72
N THR A 77 8.41 8.64 5.97
CA THR A 77 9.39 8.60 7.07
C THR A 77 10.49 7.57 6.86
N ILE A 78 10.25 6.51 6.07
CA ILE A 78 11.27 5.52 5.67
C ILE A 78 12.21 6.04 4.58
N CYS A 79 11.75 6.99 3.75
CA CYS A 79 12.50 7.46 2.60
C CYS A 79 13.13 8.84 2.80
N ILE A 80 12.53 9.69 3.64
CA ILE A 80 12.90 11.10 3.80
C ILE A 80 13.15 11.38 5.28
N GLY A 81 14.19 12.18 5.56
CA GLY A 81 14.57 12.61 6.90
C GLY A 81 14.84 14.11 6.93
N ASN A 82 14.85 14.65 8.15
CA ASN A 82 15.35 15.99 8.41
C ASN A 82 16.81 15.89 8.88
N PHE A 83 17.72 16.52 8.15
CA PHE A 83 19.14 16.61 8.42
C PHE A 83 19.48 18.09 8.63
N ASP A 84 19.59 18.49 9.89
CA ASP A 84 19.92 19.88 10.30
C ASP A 84 19.00 20.96 9.68
N GLY A 85 17.69 20.71 9.69
CA GLY A 85 16.67 21.61 9.16
C GLY A 85 16.41 21.44 7.66
N GLN A 86 17.15 20.55 6.99
CA GLN A 86 16.98 20.28 5.56
C GLN A 86 16.35 18.90 5.33
N MET A 87 15.34 18.87 4.48
CA MET A 87 14.72 17.62 4.06
C MET A 87 15.63 16.91 3.04
N GLY A 88 15.98 15.66 3.32
CA GLY A 88 16.83 14.85 2.44
C GLY A 88 16.35 13.41 2.32
N TRP A 89 16.77 12.72 1.26
CA TRP A 89 16.54 11.28 1.14
C TRP A 89 17.42 10.52 2.11
N ARG A 90 16.83 9.56 2.82
CA ARG A 90 17.57 8.58 3.61
C ARG A 90 18.30 7.63 2.66
N LYS A 91 19.50 7.22 3.04
CA LYS A 91 20.19 6.10 2.40
C LYS A 91 19.50 4.81 2.87
N LEU A 92 18.85 4.11 1.95
CA LEU A 92 18.24 2.80 2.20
C LEU A 92 19.30 1.70 2.24
#